data_AF-A0A5E4I3C7-F1
#
_entry.id   AF-A0A5E4I3C7-F1
#
_cell.length_a   1.000
_cell.length_b   1.000
_cell.length_c   1.000
_cell.angle_alpha   90.00
_cell.angle_beta   90.00
_cell.angle_gamma   90.00
#
_symmetry.space_group_name_H-M   'P 1'
#
loop_
_entity.id
_entity.type
_entity.pdbx_description
1 polymer ?
#
loop_
_entity_poly.entity_id
_entity_poly.type
_entity_poly.pdbx_seq_one_letter_code
_entity_poly.pdbx_strand_id
1 'polypeptide(L)'
;MRRFLLNKTARNIGADVLGIGHNLDDETQAIMANYIRGDLLRGVRLGANAFSVQDRRFVPRIKPLREVPEKEVALYAILKGLNPDLAECPYAEESFRWDVRNILNELEAKYPGTKYSVLRTFDRIKPALGKATVGDSKINTCKLCGEPASNDVCKVCELIARGAKVREVEARD
;
A
#
# COMPACT_ATOMS: atom_id res chain seq x y z
N MET A 1 -4.36 -9.66 2.71
CA MET A 1 -4.45 -10.04 4.14
C MET A 1 -3.78 -9.05 5.08
N ARG A 2 -2.49 -8.67 4.91
CA ARG A 2 -1.78 -7.73 5.81
C ARG A 2 -2.56 -6.45 6.15
N ARG A 3 -3.04 -5.70 5.13
CA ARG A 3 -3.81 -4.45 5.33
C ARG A 3 -5.09 -4.64 6.16
N PHE A 4 -5.73 -5.81 6.06
CA PHE A 4 -6.93 -6.16 6.81
C PHE A 4 -6.57 -6.41 8.28
N LEU A 5 -5.55 -7.23 8.53
CA LEU A 5 -5.10 -7.57 9.89
C LEU A 5 -4.60 -6.32 10.64
N LEU A 6 -3.81 -5.48 9.98
CA LEU A 6 -3.33 -4.22 10.56
C LEU A 6 -4.49 -3.31 10.98
N ASN A 7 -5.50 -3.13 10.11
CA ASN A 7 -6.65 -2.28 10.42
C ASN A 7 -7.49 -2.86 11.56
N LYS A 8 -7.80 -4.16 11.50
CA LYS A 8 -8.59 -4.84 12.52
C LYS A 8 -7.91 -4.80 13.88
N THR A 9 -6.60 -5.07 13.92
CA THR A 9 -5.82 -5.04 15.16
C THR A 9 -5.75 -3.62 15.72
N ALA A 10 -5.46 -2.62 14.89
CA ALA A 10 -5.43 -1.22 15.31
C ALA A 10 -6.77 -0.76 15.92
N ARG A 11 -7.91 -1.21 15.37
CA ARG A 11 -9.23 -0.96 15.97
C ARG A 11 -9.41 -1.65 17.31
N ASN A 12 -9.04 -2.93 17.40
CA ASN A 12 -9.25 -3.71 18.61
C ASN A 12 -8.47 -3.16 19.81
N ILE A 13 -7.29 -2.56 19.57
CA ILE A 13 -6.49 -1.92 20.62
C ILE A 13 -6.87 -0.45 20.87
N GLY A 14 -7.86 0.09 20.14
CA GLY A 14 -8.30 1.47 20.28
C GLY A 14 -7.28 2.52 19.77
N ALA A 15 -6.45 2.18 18.79
CA ALA A 15 -5.46 3.11 18.25
C ALA A 15 -6.10 4.23 17.42
N ASP A 16 -5.67 5.48 17.67
CA ASP A 16 -6.14 6.66 16.91
C ASP A 16 -5.60 6.68 15.47
N VAL A 17 -4.37 6.20 15.29
CA VAL A 17 -3.64 6.26 14.01
C VAL A 17 -2.74 5.04 13.84
N LEU A 18 -2.63 4.55 12.61
CA LEU A 18 -1.69 3.49 12.20
C LEU A 18 -0.53 4.07 11.39
N GLY A 19 0.66 4.14 11.99
CA GLY A 19 1.90 4.50 11.29
C GLY A 19 2.48 3.33 10.50
N ILE A 20 2.82 3.56 9.22
CA ILE A 20 3.49 2.57 8.37
C ILE A 20 4.80 3.11 7.81
N GLY A 21 5.83 2.26 7.76
CA GLY A 21 7.19 2.62 7.34
C GLY A 21 7.39 2.76 5.83
N HIS A 22 6.38 3.21 5.07
CA HIS A 22 6.56 3.45 3.64
C HIS A 22 7.41 4.71 3.43
N ASN A 23 8.43 4.57 2.59
CA ASN A 23 9.42 5.60 2.30
C ASN A 23 9.19 6.26 0.92
N LEU A 24 10.11 7.13 0.48
CA LEU A 24 10.03 7.81 -0.82
C LEU A 24 9.99 6.84 -2.01
N ASP A 25 10.82 5.79 -1.96
CA ASP A 25 10.90 4.76 -2.99
C ASP A 25 9.58 3.98 -3.07
N ASP A 26 9.01 3.61 -1.94
CA ASP A 26 7.70 2.94 -1.88
C ASP A 26 6.59 3.76 -2.55
N GLU A 27 6.53 5.06 -2.24
CA GLU A 27 5.51 5.93 -2.82
C GLU A 27 5.71 6.10 -4.32
N THR A 28 6.93 6.37 -4.77
CA THR A 28 7.22 6.65 -6.18
C THR A 28 7.02 5.40 -7.04
N GLN A 29 7.38 4.22 -6.54
CA GLN A 29 7.05 2.95 -7.19
C GLN A 29 5.54 2.77 -7.32
N ALA A 30 4.77 3.04 -6.26
CA ALA A 30 3.31 2.90 -6.31
C ALA A 30 2.68 3.91 -7.28
N ILE A 31 3.17 5.16 -7.31
CA ILE A 31 2.72 6.20 -8.22
C ILE A 31 3.01 5.81 -9.68
N MET A 32 4.26 5.51 -10.00
CA MET A 32 4.66 5.14 -11.36
C MET A 32 3.98 3.87 -11.84
N ALA A 33 3.82 2.87 -10.96
CA ALA A 33 3.13 1.66 -11.31
C ALA A 33 1.64 1.87 -11.63
N ASN A 34 1.00 2.91 -11.07
CA ASN A 34 -0.36 3.28 -11.45
C ASN A 34 -0.38 4.08 -12.75
N TYR A 35 0.61 4.96 -12.98
CA TYR A 35 0.73 5.71 -14.24
C TYR A 35 0.91 4.78 -15.43
N ILE A 36 1.84 3.83 -15.35
CA ILE A 36 2.13 2.89 -16.45
C ILE A 36 0.92 1.99 -16.76
N ARG A 37 0.14 1.60 -15.73
CA ARG A 37 -1.08 0.81 -15.91
C ARG A 37 -2.30 1.62 -16.36
N GLY A 38 -2.19 2.95 -16.44
CA GLY A 38 -3.33 3.83 -16.71
C GLY A 38 -4.37 3.90 -15.58
N ASP A 39 -4.06 3.39 -14.38
CA ASP A 39 -4.98 3.36 -13.23
C ASP A 39 -4.78 4.57 -12.30
N LEU A 40 -4.98 5.77 -12.87
CA LEU A 40 -4.78 7.03 -12.15
C LEU A 40 -5.75 7.20 -10.97
N LEU A 41 -6.96 6.62 -11.07
CA LEU A 41 -8.00 6.71 -10.04
C LEU A 41 -7.62 5.90 -8.79
N ARG A 42 -6.94 4.76 -8.95
CA ARG A 42 -6.35 4.04 -7.82
C ARG A 42 -5.19 4.82 -7.19
N GLY A 43 -4.49 5.61 -7.99
CA GLY A 43 -3.50 6.58 -7.53
C GLY A 43 -4.07 7.57 -6.52
N VAL A 44 -5.31 8.05 -6.68
CA VAL A 44 -5.96 9.01 -5.76
C VAL A 44 -5.98 8.53 -4.29
N ARG A 45 -5.99 7.21 -4.08
CA ARG A 45 -5.96 6.58 -2.74
C ARG A 45 -4.54 6.50 -2.12
N LEU A 46 -3.50 6.94 -2.84
CA LEU A 46 -2.11 7.05 -2.38
C LEU A 46 -1.81 8.42 -1.76
N GLY A 47 -0.66 8.57 -1.11
CA GLY A 47 -0.19 9.80 -0.46
C GLY A 47 -0.53 9.94 1.03
N ALA A 48 -0.04 11.03 1.64
CA ALA A 48 -0.12 11.29 3.08
C ALA A 48 -1.56 11.36 3.62
N ASN A 49 -2.48 11.87 2.80
CA ASN A 49 -3.88 12.03 3.14
C ASN A 49 -4.76 10.96 2.47
N ALA A 50 -4.48 9.68 2.68
CA ALA A 50 -5.35 8.57 2.24
C ALA A 50 -6.61 8.42 3.13
N PHE A 51 -7.10 9.52 3.71
CA PHE A 51 -8.29 9.60 4.57
C PHE A 51 -9.60 9.52 3.77
N SER A 52 -9.56 9.02 2.53
CA SER A 52 -10.67 9.06 1.57
C SER A 52 -11.86 8.19 1.97
N VAL A 53 -11.79 7.47 3.09
CA VAL A 53 -12.88 6.65 3.60
C VAL A 53 -13.33 7.22 4.94
N GLN A 54 -14.42 7.98 4.92
CA GLN A 54 -15.12 8.45 6.11
C GLN A 54 -15.96 7.32 6.73
N ASP A 55 -15.33 6.22 7.10
CA ASP A 55 -15.98 5.13 7.82
C ASP A 55 -15.14 4.82 9.08
N ARG A 56 -15.81 4.88 10.24
CA ARG A 56 -15.20 4.67 11.57
C ARG A 56 -14.55 3.29 11.72
N ARG A 57 -14.84 2.35 10.81
CA ARG A 57 -14.23 1.02 10.75
C ARG A 57 -12.86 1.01 10.07
N PHE A 58 -12.36 2.15 9.60
CA PHE A 58 -10.98 2.30 9.13
C PHE A 58 -10.18 3.19 10.06
N VAL A 59 -9.05 2.67 10.55
CA VAL A 59 -8.10 3.47 11.33
C VAL A 59 -7.31 4.36 10.35
N PRO A 60 -7.21 5.66 10.61
CA PRO A 60 -6.39 6.56 9.82
C PRO A 60 -4.95 6.08 9.71
N ARG A 61 -4.32 6.27 8.54
CA ARG A 61 -2.93 5.84 8.29
C ARG A 61 -2.03 7.01 7.98
N ILE A 62 -0.85 7.00 8.59
CA ILE A 62 0.20 7.98 8.31
C ILE A 62 1.46 7.28 7.80
N LYS A 63 2.24 8.01 7.01
CA LYS A 63 3.52 7.56 6.46
C LYS A 63 4.61 8.56 6.87
N PRO A 64 5.18 8.45 8.07
CA PRO A 64 6.14 9.44 8.57
C PRO A 64 7.40 9.54 7.70
N LEU A 65 7.79 8.44 7.05
CA LEU A 65 9.00 8.35 6.24
C LEU A 65 8.77 8.66 4.75
N ARG A 66 7.58 9.15 4.38
CA ARG A 66 7.14 9.31 2.98
C ARG A 66 8.13 10.07 2.08
N GLU A 67 8.89 10.99 2.67
CA GLU A 67 9.82 11.86 1.94
C GLU A 67 11.30 11.47 2.16
N VAL A 68 11.56 10.35 2.83
CA VAL A 68 12.91 9.86 3.13
C VAL A 68 13.25 8.73 2.15
N PRO A 69 14.38 8.74 1.43
CA PRO A 69 14.83 7.63 0.59
C PRO A 69 15.04 6.33 1.36
N GLU A 70 14.77 5.19 0.72
CA GLU A 70 14.96 3.85 1.30
C GLU A 70 16.39 3.65 1.82
N LYS A 71 17.38 4.13 1.07
CA LYS A 71 18.80 4.06 1.46
C LYS A 71 19.10 4.85 2.74
N GLU A 72 18.46 6.00 2.93
CA GLU A 72 18.64 6.81 4.14
C GLU A 72 17.94 6.18 5.35
N VAL A 73 16.75 5.59 5.16
CA VAL A 73 16.07 4.81 6.21
C VAL A 73 16.93 3.61 6.64
N ALA A 74 17.49 2.86 5.69
CA ALA A 74 18.36 1.73 5.96
C ALA A 74 19.65 2.16 6.68
N LEU A 75 20.29 3.23 6.20
CA LEU A 75 21.49 3.79 6.84
C LEU A 75 21.21 4.22 8.28
N TYR A 76 20.08 4.90 8.52
CA TYR A 76 19.68 5.30 9.87
C TYR A 76 19.51 4.08 10.79
N ALA A 77 18.84 3.03 10.32
CA ALA A 77 18.62 1.82 11.10
C ALA A 77 19.95 1.13 11.47
N ILE A 78 20.91 1.07 10.55
CA ILE A 78 22.25 0.53 10.80
C ILE A 78 22.99 1.38 11.84
N LEU A 79 23.02 2.71 11.67
CA LEU A 79 23.70 3.63 12.60
C LEU A 79 23.10 3.62 14.00
N LYS A 80 21.82 3.28 14.13
CA LYS A 80 21.12 3.13 15.41
C LYS A 80 21.17 1.71 15.99
N GLY A 81 21.83 0.77 15.32
CA GLY A 81 21.93 -0.63 15.78
C GLY A 81 20.58 -1.35 15.80
N LEU A 82 19.62 -0.93 14.96
CA LEU A 82 18.29 -1.55 14.88
C LEU A 82 18.30 -2.90 14.13
N ASN A 83 19.40 -3.24 13.45
CA ASN A 83 19.63 -4.50 12.75
C ASN A 83 18.40 -5.00 11.97
N PRO A 84 17.92 -4.24 10.97
CA PRO A 84 16.75 -4.65 10.20
C PRO A 84 17.03 -5.96 9.45
N ASP A 85 16.05 -6.84 9.40
CA ASP A 85 16.08 -7.96 8.46
C ASP A 85 16.01 -7.40 7.03
N LEU A 86 17.07 -7.64 6.27
CA LEU A 86 17.20 -7.22 4.87
C LEU A 86 16.72 -8.30 3.90
N ALA A 87 16.16 -9.41 4.40
CA ALA A 87 15.58 -10.44 3.57
C ALA A 87 14.43 -9.88 2.73
N GLU A 88 14.55 -10.06 1.41
CA GLU A 88 13.48 -9.74 0.48
C GLU A 88 12.57 -10.96 0.27
N CYS A 89 11.34 -10.72 -0.14
CA CYS A 89 10.42 -11.80 -0.49
C CYS A 89 10.98 -12.53 -1.74
N PRO A 90 11.06 -13.86 -1.76
CA PRO A 90 11.60 -14.60 -2.91
C PRO A 90 10.77 -14.40 -4.19
N TYR A 91 9.50 -13.99 -4.07
CA TYR A 91 8.62 -13.69 -5.19
C TYR A 91 8.61 -12.20 -5.58
N ALA A 92 9.45 -11.37 -4.97
CA ALA A 92 9.44 -9.93 -5.24
C ALA A 92 9.92 -9.63 -6.67
N GLU A 93 10.96 -10.32 -7.12
CA GLU A 93 11.63 -10.08 -8.41
C GLU A 93 10.72 -10.33 -9.62
N GLU A 94 9.79 -11.28 -9.51
CA GLU A 94 8.82 -11.60 -10.55
C GLU A 94 7.71 -10.55 -10.69
N SER A 95 7.66 -9.56 -9.79
CA SER A 95 6.58 -8.60 -9.76
C SER A 95 6.86 -7.39 -10.65
N PHE A 96 5.83 -6.91 -11.35
CA PHE A 96 5.89 -5.63 -12.07
C PHE A 96 6.39 -4.45 -11.20
N ARG A 97 6.19 -4.52 -9.88
CA ARG A 97 6.67 -3.48 -8.97
C ARG A 97 8.20 -3.47 -8.88
N TRP A 98 8.83 -4.63 -9.02
CA TRP A 98 10.28 -4.77 -9.10
C TRP A 98 10.86 -4.08 -10.33
N ASP A 99 10.24 -4.29 -11.50
CA ASP A 99 10.65 -3.60 -12.73
C ASP A 99 10.57 -2.08 -12.58
N VAL A 100 9.48 -1.58 -12.00
CA VAL A 100 9.30 -0.15 -11.71
C VAL A 100 10.35 0.36 -10.71
N ARG A 101 10.72 -0.42 -9.69
CA ARG A 101 11.80 -0.10 -8.75
C ARG A 101 13.12 0.07 -9.49
N ASN A 102 13.47 -0.85 -10.38
CA ASN A 102 14.72 -0.80 -11.15
C ASN A 102 14.78 0.41 -12.07
N ILE A 103 13.72 0.67 -12.83
CA ILE A 103 13.62 1.87 -13.70
C ILE A 103 13.79 3.15 -12.88
N LEU A 104 13.11 3.27 -11.73
CA LEU A 104 13.24 4.44 -10.86
C LEU A 104 14.64 4.60 -10.27
N ASN A 105 15.30 3.49 -9.92
CA ASN A 105 16.66 3.51 -9.39
C ASN A 105 17.68 3.93 -10.44
N GLU A 106 17.56 3.44 -11.67
CA GLU A 106 18.40 3.84 -12.80
C GLU A 106 18.23 5.33 -13.11
N LEU A 107 16.99 5.81 -13.16
CA LEU A 107 16.71 7.23 -13.39
C LEU A 107 17.22 8.11 -12.25
N GLU A 108 17.04 7.71 -11.00
CA GLU A 108 17.55 8.46 -9.84
C GLU A 108 19.09 8.53 -9.85
N ALA A 109 19.76 7.43 -10.22
CA ALA A 109 21.22 7.40 -10.30
C ALA A 109 21.76 8.31 -11.42
N LYS A 110 21.06 8.37 -12.56
CA LYS A 110 21.44 9.20 -13.70
C LYS A 110 21.03 10.67 -13.53
N TYR A 111 19.90 10.91 -12.87
CA TYR A 111 19.27 12.21 -12.67
C TYR A 111 18.77 12.33 -11.21
N PRO A 112 19.64 12.76 -10.28
CA PRO A 112 19.28 12.89 -8.88
C PRO A 112 18.07 13.82 -8.67
N GLY A 113 17.12 13.40 -7.84
CA GLY A 113 15.88 14.15 -7.60
C GLY A 113 14.69 13.68 -8.43
N THR A 114 14.84 12.63 -9.25
CA THR A 114 13.75 12.05 -10.05
C THR A 114 12.59 11.58 -9.16
N LYS A 115 12.88 10.82 -8.11
CA LYS A 115 11.87 10.29 -7.17
C LYS A 115 11.12 11.41 -6.46
N TYR A 116 11.84 12.44 -6.00
CA TYR A 116 11.20 13.63 -5.44
C TYR A 116 10.31 14.34 -6.47
N SER A 117 10.77 14.48 -7.70
CA SER A 117 9.99 15.11 -8.78
C SER A 117 8.70 14.33 -9.08
N VAL A 118 8.76 13.00 -9.11
CA VAL A 118 7.59 12.12 -9.25
C VAL A 118 6.60 12.35 -8.09
N LEU A 119 7.09 12.33 -6.84
CA LEU A 119 6.26 12.53 -5.66
C LEU A 119 5.57 13.91 -5.66
N ARG A 120 6.35 14.98 -5.89
CA ARG A 120 5.85 16.37 -5.91
C ARG A 120 4.85 16.60 -7.02
N THR A 121 5.10 16.02 -8.21
CA THR A 121 4.15 16.10 -9.34
C THR A 121 2.85 15.40 -9.00
N PHE A 122 2.94 14.19 -8.42
CA PHE A 122 1.75 13.46 -7.97
C PHE A 122 0.93 14.27 -6.95
N ASP A 123 1.59 14.88 -5.95
CA ASP A 123 0.90 15.70 -4.94
C ASP A 123 0.21 16.93 -5.54
N ARG A 124 0.78 17.53 -6.60
CA ARG A 124 0.17 18.66 -7.32
C ARG A 124 -1.06 18.25 -8.13
N ILE A 125 -1.06 17.07 -8.77
CA ILE A 125 -2.19 16.62 -9.61
C ILE A 125 -3.28 15.92 -8.80
N LYS A 126 -2.94 15.34 -7.64
CA LYS A 126 -3.87 14.54 -6.81
C LYS A 126 -5.18 15.26 -6.49
N PRO A 127 -5.21 16.56 -6.11
CA PRO A 127 -6.47 17.27 -5.85
C PRO A 127 -7.42 17.30 -7.06
N ALA A 128 -6.88 17.44 -8.28
CA ALA A 128 -7.68 17.43 -9.49
C ALA A 128 -8.23 16.02 -9.79
N LEU A 129 -7.41 14.99 -9.64
CA LEU A 129 -7.83 13.59 -9.79
C LEU A 129 -8.90 13.20 -8.75
N GLY A 130 -8.78 13.70 -7.52
CA GLY A 130 -9.75 13.46 -6.44
C GLY A 130 -11.15 14.00 -6.75
N LYS A 131 -11.26 15.18 -7.36
CA LYS A 131 -12.54 15.76 -7.75
C LYS A 131 -13.25 14.97 -8.86
N ALA A 132 -12.48 14.35 -9.76
CA ALA A 132 -13.02 13.54 -10.85
C ALA A 132 -13.49 12.13 -10.42
N THR A 133 -13.22 11.73 -9.17
CA THR A 133 -13.37 10.33 -8.70
C THR A 133 -14.30 10.16 -7.50
N VAL A 134 -15.00 11.21 -7.06
CA VAL A 134 -16.04 11.11 -6.04
C VAL A 134 -17.27 10.40 -6.63
N GLY A 135 -17.15 9.10 -6.84
CA GLY A 135 -18.27 8.19 -6.98
C GLY A 135 -18.56 7.58 -5.61
N ASP A 136 -19.81 7.71 -5.15
CA ASP A 136 -20.38 7.16 -3.92
C ASP A 136 -20.33 5.63 -3.89
N SER A 137 -19.13 5.07 -3.82
CA SER A 137 -18.96 3.64 -3.62
C SER A 137 -19.31 3.32 -2.17
N LYS A 138 -20.58 2.96 -1.94
CA LYS A 138 -21.09 2.53 -0.64
C LYS A 138 -20.19 1.43 -0.07
N ILE A 139 -19.73 1.64 1.16
CA ILE A 139 -18.92 0.67 1.88
C ILE A 139 -19.86 -0.36 2.48
N ASN A 140 -19.83 -1.57 1.95
CA ASN A 140 -20.62 -2.68 2.45
C ASN A 140 -19.95 -3.33 3.67
N THR A 141 -20.71 -4.21 4.33
CA THR A 141 -20.24 -5.01 5.46
C THR A 141 -20.16 -6.47 5.02
N CYS A 142 -19.00 -7.10 5.22
CA CYS A 142 -18.82 -8.51 4.92
C CYS A 142 -19.79 -9.38 5.72
N LYS A 143 -20.59 -10.22 5.05
CA LYS A 143 -21.55 -11.14 5.67
C LYS A 143 -20.88 -12.22 6.53
N LEU A 144 -19.61 -12.54 6.30
CA LEU A 144 -18.88 -13.60 7.02
C LEU A 144 -18.09 -13.09 8.23
N CYS A 145 -17.47 -11.91 8.14
CA CYS A 145 -16.57 -11.43 9.18
C CYS A 145 -16.93 -10.04 9.76
N GLY A 146 -17.97 -9.38 9.25
CA GLY A 146 -18.43 -8.08 9.73
C GLY A 146 -17.54 -6.89 9.36
N GLU A 147 -16.44 -7.10 8.63
CA GLU A 147 -15.49 -6.04 8.28
C GLU A 147 -15.89 -5.31 6.98
N PRO A 148 -15.43 -4.07 6.77
CA PRO A 148 -15.70 -3.33 5.54
C PRO A 148 -15.32 -4.10 4.28
N ALA A 149 -16.21 -4.09 3.30
CA ALA A 149 -16.06 -4.81 2.05
C ALA A 149 -16.64 -4.01 0.87
N SER A 150 -16.09 -4.20 -0.32
CA SER A 150 -16.68 -3.67 -1.56
C SER A 150 -17.84 -4.54 -2.04
N ASN A 151 -17.83 -5.83 -1.71
CA ASN A 151 -18.85 -6.83 -2.05
C ASN A 151 -19.47 -7.41 -0.77
N ASP A 152 -20.46 -8.30 -0.92
CA ASP A 152 -21.08 -9.05 0.18
C ASP A 152 -20.08 -9.85 1.04
N VAL A 153 -19.02 -10.35 0.41
CA VAL A 153 -17.93 -11.06 1.07
C VAL A 153 -16.63 -10.32 0.81
N CYS A 154 -15.84 -10.08 1.85
CA CYS A 154 -14.57 -9.38 1.70
C CYS A 154 -13.52 -10.25 1.01
N LYS A 155 -12.55 -9.61 0.34
CA LYS A 155 -11.51 -10.34 -0.40
C LYS A 155 -10.69 -11.30 0.46
N VAL A 156 -10.55 -11.01 1.76
CA VAL A 156 -9.85 -11.90 2.69
C VAL A 156 -10.63 -13.18 2.92
N CYS A 157 -11.94 -13.10 3.17
CA CYS A 157 -12.78 -14.28 3.37
C CYS A 157 -12.88 -15.11 2.09
N GLU A 158 -12.98 -14.48 0.91
CA GLU A 158 -12.91 -15.18 -0.38
C GLU A 158 -11.60 -15.98 -0.53
N LEU A 159 -10.46 -15.39 -0.20
CA LEU A 159 -9.15 -16.04 -0.33
C LEU A 159 -9.00 -17.20 0.67
N ILE A 160 -9.47 -17.05 1.90
CA ILE A 160 -9.45 -18.13 2.91
C ILE A 160 -10.31 -19.30 2.45
N ALA A 161 -11.53 -19.03 1.96
CA ALA A 161 -12.43 -20.07 1.46
C ALA A 161 -11.82 -20.81 0.25
N ARG A 162 -11.12 -20.11 -0.64
CA ARG A 162 -10.38 -20.74 -1.76
C ARG A 162 -9.24 -21.62 -1.26
N GLY A 163 -8.45 -21.15 -0.30
CA GLY A 163 -7.36 -21.93 0.28
C GLY A 163 -7.83 -23.17 1.02
N ALA A 164 -8.98 -23.11 1.70
CA ALA A 164 -9.59 -24.29 2.34
C ALA A 164 -9.99 -25.35 1.31
N LYS A 165 -10.52 -24.95 0.15
CA LYS A 165 -10.88 -25.87 -0.94
C LYS A 165 -9.68 -26.56 -1.58
N VAL A 166 -8.55 -25.87 -1.74
CA VAL A 166 -7.33 -26.50 -2.29
C VAL A 166 -6.83 -27.62 -1.37
N ARG A 167 -6.85 -27.40 -0.05
CA ARG A 167 -6.47 -28.42 0.94
C ARG A 167 -7.40 -29.63 0.97
N GLU A 168 -8.68 -29.46 0.65
CA GLU A 168 -9.61 -30.58 0.52
C GLU A 168 -9.39 -31.43 -0.74
N VAL A 169 -8.82 -30.83 -1.80
CA VAL A 169 -8.44 -31.56 -3.02
C VAL A 169 -7.11 -32.30 -2.80
N GLU A 170 -6.11 -31.62 -2.24
CA GLU A 170 -4.81 -32.23 -1.90
C GLU A 170 -4.89 -33.32 -0.82
N ALA A 171 -5.93 -33.32 0.01
CA ALA A 171 -6.19 -34.37 1.00
C ALA A 171 -7.01 -35.56 0.45
N ARG A 172 -7.44 -35.48 -0.81
CA ARG A 172 -8.17 -36.54 -1.52
C ARG A 172 -7.32 -37.24 -2.60
N ASP A 173 -6.14 -36.70 -2.88
CA ASP A 173 -5.08 -37.27 -3.72
C ASP A 173 -3.99 -37.91 -2.86
#